data_AF-A0A0J8D6L2-F1
#
_entry.id   AF-A0A0J8D6L2-F1
#
_cell.length_a   1.000
_cell.length_b   1.000
_cell.length_c   1.000
_cell.angle_alpha   90.00
_cell.angle_beta   90.00
_cell.angle_gamma   90.00
#
_symmetry.space_group_name_H-M   'P 1'
#
loop_
_entity.id
_entity.type
_entity.pdbx_description
1 polymer ?
#
loop_
_entity_poly.entity_id
_entity_poly.type
_entity_poly.pdbx_seq_one_letter_code
_entity_poly.pdbx_strand_id
1 'polypeptide(L)' 'MVNILDKKFILGLGVGLVVATMIISLFPKSTISDVKVEKRARDMGMKYPDEIKAFFKNDESIKGEKKSD' A
#
# COMPACT_ATOMS: atom_id res chain seq x y z
N MET A 1 -32.38 -6.13 8.18
CA MET A 1 -31.75 -6.15 6.85
C MET A 1 -31.52 -4.71 6.44
N VAL A 2 -30.28 -4.29 6.21
CA VAL A 2 -29.96 -2.90 5.85
C VAL A 2 -30.20 -2.74 4.35
N ASN A 3 -31.11 -1.85 3.97
CA ASN A 3 -31.37 -1.54 2.57
C ASN A 3 -30.39 -0.46 2.10
N ILE A 4 -29.44 -0.85 1.26
CA ILE A 4 -28.38 0.03 0.74
C ILE A 4 -28.95 1.17 -0.12
N LEU A 5 -30.16 1.01 -0.67
CA LEU A 5 -30.87 2.05 -1.41
C LEU A 5 -31.61 3.08 -0.53
N ASP A 6 -31.53 2.97 0.79
CA ASP A 6 -32.16 3.96 1.66
C ASP A 6 -31.51 5.34 1.47
N LYS A 7 -32.34 6.32 1.09
CA LYS A 7 -31.91 7.71 0.84
C LYS A 7 -31.13 8.30 2.03
N LYS A 8 -31.52 7.94 3.25
CA LYS A 8 -30.84 8.36 4.49
C LYS A 8 -29.43 7.76 4.61
N PHE A 9 -29.26 6.50 4.19
CA PHE A 9 -27.98 5.81 4.20
C PHE A 9 -27.01 6.42 3.18
N ILE A 10 -27.47 6.67 1.95
CA ILE A 10 -26.68 7.30 0.89
C ILE A 10 -26.26 8.72 1.28
N LEU A 11 -27.17 9.51 1.87
CA LEU A 11 -26.83 10.84 2.39
C LEU A 11 -25.81 10.78 3.53
N GLY A 12 -25.96 9.85 4.47
CA GLY A 12 -24.99 9.66 5.55
C GLY A 12 -23.61 9.26 5.04
N LEU A 13 -23.54 8.39 4.03
CA LEU A 13 -22.29 7.98 3.41
C LEU A 13 -21.62 9.15 2.67
N GLY A 14 -22.39 9.92 1.90
CA GLY A 14 -21.88 11.11 1.21
C GLY A 14 -21.32 12.15 2.18
N VAL A 15 -22.06 12.48 3.23
CA VAL A 15 -21.61 13.43 4.27
C VAL A 15 -20.38 12.88 5.00
N GLY A 16 -20.39 11.60 5.38
CA GLY A 16 -19.24 10.95 6.03
C GLY A 16 -17.98 11.01 5.19
N LEU A 17 -18.08 10.81 3.88
CA LEU A 17 -16.94 10.88 2.96
C LEU A 17 -16.38 12.29 2.85
N VAL A 18 -17.25 13.31 2.75
CA VAL A 18 -16.83 14.73 2.73
C VAL A 18 -16.12 15.12 4.03
N VAL A 19 -16.66 14.71 5.19
CA VAL A 19 -16.03 15.00 6.48
C VAL A 19 -14.69 14.26 6.62
N ALA A 20 -14.62 12.99 6.19
CA ALA A 20 -13.39 12.21 6.26
C ALA A 20 -12.26 12.81 5.40
N THR A 21 -12.56 13.22 4.16
CA THR A 21 -11.55 13.86 3.29
C THR A 21 -11.10 15.20 3.83
N MET A 22 -12.00 15.98 4.42
CA MET A 22 -11.65 17.23 5.09
C MET A 22 -10.69 16.97 6.26
N ILE A 23 -10.98 16.00 7.12
CA ILE A 23 -10.12 15.61 8.24
C ILE A 23 -8.73 15.18 7.73
N ILE A 24 -8.66 14.31 6.72
CA ILE A 24 -7.39 13.84 6.15
C ILE A 24 -6.58 15.01 5.56
N SER A 25 -7.24 15.99 4.96
CA SER A 25 -6.58 17.18 4.41
C SER A 25 -6.00 18.11 5.47
N LEU A 26 -6.49 18.07 6.71
CA LEU A 26 -5.93 18.87 7.81
C LEU A 26 -4.64 18.26 8.36
N PHE A 27 -4.40 16.97 8.18
CA PHE A 27 -3.16 16.36 8.65
C PHE A 27 -1.99 16.72 7.72
N PRO A 28 -0.85 17.16 8.27
CA PRO A 28 0.33 17.41 7.46
C PRO A 28 0.74 16.12 6.78
N LYS A 29 1.02 16.18 5.47
CA LYS A 29 1.60 15.05 4.75
C LYS A 29 2.90 14.69 5.45
N SER A 30 2.98 13.49 6.03
CA SER A 30 4.24 12.99 6.56
C SER A 30 5.19 12.79 5.39
N THR A 31 6.08 13.75 5.14
CA THR A 31 7.22 13.55 4.24
C THR A 31 8.16 12.59 4.95
N ILE A 32 7.97 11.30 4.72
CA ILE A 32 8.94 10.29 5.15
C ILE A 32 10.18 10.52 4.30
N SER A 33 11.31 10.82 4.93
CA SER A 33 12.60 10.97 4.24
C SER A 33 12.97 9.67 3.52
N ASP A 34 13.58 9.76 2.35
CA ASP A 34 14.00 8.60 1.53
C ASP A 34 14.80 7.58 2.35
N VAL A 35 15.73 8.05 3.19
CA VAL A 35 16.52 7.21 4.12
C VAL A 35 15.64 6.33 5.03
N LYS A 36 14.51 6.88 5.50
CA LYS A 36 13.57 6.17 6.38
C LYS A 36 12.70 5.20 5.58
N VAL A 37 12.39 5.51 4.32
CA VAL A 37 11.74 4.59 3.38
C VAL A 37 12.65 3.41 3.09
N GLU A 38 13.90 3.64 2.72
CA GLU A 38 14.90 2.61 2.43
C GLU A 38 15.14 1.71 3.64
N LYS A 39 15.31 2.30 4.83
CA LYS A 39 15.45 1.52 6.07
C LYS A 39 14.24 0.63 6.31
N ARG A 40 13.02 1.16 6.15
CA ARG A 40 11.80 0.39 6.34
C ARG A 40 11.66 -0.71 5.29
N ALA A 41 12.02 -0.44 4.04
CA ALA A 41 11.99 -1.41 2.97
C ALA A 41 12.98 -2.55 3.23
N ARG A 42 14.20 -2.24 3.71
CA ARG A 42 15.18 -3.24 4.16
C ARG A 42 14.65 -4.06 5.34
N ASP A 43 14.04 -3.42 6.33
CA ASP A 43 13.42 -4.11 7.48
C ASP A 43 12.28 -5.05 7.05
N MET A 44 11.60 -4.75 5.94
CA MET A 44 10.55 -5.58 5.34
C MET A 44 11.09 -6.68 4.41
N GLY A 45 12.41 -6.83 4.32
CA GLY A 45 13.06 -7.90 3.54
C GLY A 45 13.39 -7.52 2.09
N MET A 46 13.29 -6.25 1.71
CA MET A 46 13.78 -5.78 0.42
C MET A 46 15.31 -5.93 0.39
N LYS A 47 15.80 -6.77 -0.52
CA LYS A 47 17.23 -6.98 -0.75
C LYS A 47 17.66 -6.19 -1.98
N TYR A 48 18.70 -5.38 -1.86
CA TYR A 48 19.25 -4.68 -3.02
C TYR A 48 20.15 -5.63 -3.83
N PRO A 49 20.08 -5.61 -5.17
CA PRO A 49 20.95 -6.44 -6.02
C PRO A 49 22.44 -6.26 -5.72
N ASP A 50 22.85 -5.04 -5.40
CA ASP A 50 24.24 -4.68 -5.10
C ASP A 50 24.72 -5.23 -3.73
N GLU A 51 23.79 -5.61 -2.85
CA GLU A 51 24.09 -6.24 -1.55
C GLU A 51 24.19 -7.77 -1.66
N ILE A 52 23.79 -8.36 -2.79
CA ILE A 52 23.78 -9.81 -3.01
C ILE A 52 25.10 -10.23 -3.70
N LYS A 53 26.10 -10.59 -2.88
CA LYS A 53 27.40 -11.09 -3.39
C LYS A 53 27.38 -12.53 -3.92
N ALA A 54 26.28 -13.25 -3.75
CA ALA A 54 26.08 -14.59 -4.31
C ALA A 54 24.59 -14.86 -4.56
N PHE A 55 24.23 -15.25 -5.78
CA PHE A 55 22.89 -15.73 -6.10
C PHE A 55 22.65 -17.06 -5.36
N PHE A 56 21.71 -17.07 -4.42
CA PHE A 56 21.29 -18.32 -3.80
C PHE A 56 20.51 -19.12 -4.84
N LYS A 57 21.06 -20.28 -5.25
CA LYS A 57 20.48 -21.22 -6.23
C LYS A 57 19.02 -21.65 -5.96
N ASN A 58 18.42 -21.28 -4.83
CA ASN A 58 17.07 -21.66 -4.42
C ASN A 58 16.01 -20.54 -4.58
N ASP A 59 16.40 -19.30 -4.92
CA ASP A 59 15.46 -18.18 -5.10
C ASP A 59 14.82 -18.16 -6.52
N GLU A 60 15.25 -19.04 -7.43
CA GLU A 60 14.72 -19.16 -8.80
C GLU A 60 13.31 -19.78 -8.86
N SER A 61 12.80 -20.34 -7.76
CA SER A 61 11.49 -21.00 -7.70
C SER A 61 10.29 -20.03 -7.73
N ILE A 62 10.49 -18.71 -7.62
CA ILE A 62 9.42 -17.69 -7.64
C ILE A 62 9.56 -16.72 -8.84
N LYS A 63 10.13 -17.17 -9.96
CA LYS A 63 10.09 -16.40 -11.23
C LYS A 63 9.56 -17.19 -12.42
N GLY A 64 8.95 -18.34 -12.17
CA GLY A 64 8.39 -19.22 -13.19
C GLY A 64 6.89 -19.43 -13.08
N GLU A 65 6.07 -18.38 -13.06
CA GLU A 65 4.65 -18.56 -13.42
C GLU A 65 4.13 -17.46 -14.35
N LYS A 66 4.17 -17.81 -15.64
CA LYS A 66 3.24 -17.50 -16.73
C LYS A 66 3.12 -16.05 -17.21
N LYS A 67 3.87 -15.75 -18.28
CA LYS A 67 3.29 -15.09 -19.46
C LYS A 67 2.95 -16.21 -20.46
N SER A 68 1.66 -16.47 -20.68
CA SER A 68 1.14 -17.27 -21.78
C SER A 68 0.62 -16.32 -22.86
N ASP A 69 1.23 -16.45 -24.04
CA ASP A 69 0.78 -16.17 -25.41
C ASP A 69 -0.52 -15.37 -25.65
#